data_AF-A0A7V9DDT3-F1
#
_entry.id   AF-A0A7V9DDT3-F1
#
_cell.length_a   1.000
_cell.length_b   1.000
_cell.length_c   1.000
_cell.angle_alpha   90.00
_cell.angle_beta   90.00
_cell.angle_gamma   90.00
#
_symmetry.space_group_name_H-M   'P 1'
#
loop_
_entity.id
_entity.type
_entity.pdbx_description
1 polymer ?
#
loop_
_entity_poly.entity_id
_entity_poly.type
_entity_poly.pdbx_seq_one_letter_code
_entity_poly.pdbx_strand_id
1 'polypeptide(L)'
;MKLGNENAFSCGEFEETLSEYLDKTLDMNTRKVAAAHALKCPVCHSLMNDVKQAIAACHQLAEPRAALTRLEAQIIQNTLPEALIDCEAFEAHLTDYLDGFLTANVFHRWERHATLCDDCTDLPGMVVRSMAAVVSYKLDELPLPAGLHERILIQTIGSEDTYGSRQSWGSRFGEWVRGIRIPISVPQLAPVAAMSMFAFLVVSQGVSADGTLTDVYNKSYQLAETTYRQSTDALKGIPVNGTPNSEVQR
;
A
#
# COMPACT_ATOMS: atom_id res chain seq x y z
N MET A 1 7.08 8.09 50.96
CA MET A 1 6.95 6.74 50.37
C MET A 1 7.65 6.79 49.02
N LYS A 2 8.90 6.33 48.94
CA LYS A 2 9.70 6.34 47.71
C LYS A 2 9.26 5.13 46.87
N LEU A 3 8.60 5.36 45.74
CA LEU A 3 8.42 4.33 44.72
C LEU A 3 9.67 4.35 43.83
N GLY A 4 10.56 3.38 44.06
CA GLY A 4 11.71 3.14 43.20
C GLY A 4 11.23 2.69 41.82
N ASN A 5 11.72 3.36 40.79
CA ASN A 5 11.67 2.87 39.41
C ASN A 5 13.08 3.03 38.83
N GLU A 6 13.97 2.14 39.27
CA GLU A 6 15.34 2.04 38.80
C GLU A 6 15.29 1.39 37.40
N ASN A 7 15.77 2.11 36.37
CA ASN A 7 15.77 1.79 34.91
C ASN A 7 14.61 2.33 34.07
N ALA A 8 14.15 3.56 34.33
CA ALA A 8 13.32 4.27 33.35
C ALA A 8 14.22 4.88 32.26
N PHE A 9 14.35 4.18 31.12
CA PHE A 9 14.93 4.74 29.89
C PHE A 9 14.19 6.04 29.54
N SER A 10 14.94 7.13 29.39
CA SER A 10 14.36 8.47 29.20
C SER A 10 14.05 8.75 27.72
N CYS A 11 13.17 9.72 27.47
CA CYS A 11 12.86 10.13 26.09
C CYS A 11 14.08 10.76 25.39
N GLY A 12 14.93 11.48 26.11
CA GLY A 12 16.18 12.03 25.55
C GLY A 12 17.17 10.93 25.14
N GLU A 13 17.37 9.93 25.99
CA GLU A 13 18.21 8.76 25.64
C GLU A 13 17.64 7.98 24.45
N PHE A 14 16.31 7.93 24.28
CA PHE A 14 15.68 7.33 23.11
C PHE A 14 15.98 8.12 21.82
N GLU A 15 15.88 9.44 21.86
CA GLU A 15 16.17 10.30 20.70
C GLU A 15 17.63 10.20 20.28
N GLU A 16 18.57 10.19 21.22
CA GLU A 16 20.01 10.04 20.94
C GLU A 16 20.35 8.67 20.34
N THR A 17 19.67 7.60 20.78
CA THR A 17 19.92 6.23 20.31
C THR A 17 19.03 5.81 19.15
N LEU A 18 18.13 6.67 18.66
CA LEU A 18 17.13 6.33 17.65
C LEU A 18 17.74 5.89 16.32
N SER A 19 18.78 6.60 15.84
CA SER A 19 19.46 6.25 14.59
C SER A 19 20.10 4.86 14.69
N GLU A 20 20.84 4.60 15.78
CA GLU A 20 21.48 3.31 16.04
C GLU A 20 20.46 2.17 16.23
N TYR A 21 19.29 2.50 16.78
CA TYR A 21 18.17 1.57 16.90
C TYR A 21 17.60 1.18 15.53
N LEU A 22 17.41 2.15 14.63
CA LEU A 22 16.90 1.92 13.28
C LEU A 22 17.91 1.17 12.40
N ASP A 23 19.19 1.49 12.54
CA ASP A 23 20.31 0.85 11.83
C ASP A 23 20.67 -0.53 12.41
N LYS A 24 20.03 -0.93 13.51
CA LYS A 24 20.25 -2.20 14.24
C LYS A 24 21.69 -2.35 14.78
N THR A 25 22.38 -1.25 15.03
CA THR A 25 23.75 -1.22 15.55
C THR A 25 23.81 -1.22 17.08
N LEU A 26 22.70 -0.89 17.76
CA LEU A 26 22.59 -1.00 19.23
C LEU A 26 22.80 -2.43 19.74
N ASP A 27 23.38 -2.56 20.93
CA ASP A 27 23.49 -3.82 21.64
C ASP A 27 22.10 -4.40 21.98
N MET A 28 22.04 -5.71 22.17
CA MET A 28 20.79 -6.45 22.39
C MET A 28 20.01 -6.00 23.63
N ASN A 29 20.68 -5.52 24.68
CA ASN A 29 20.02 -5.10 25.91
C ASN A 29 19.43 -3.70 25.74
N THR A 30 20.20 -2.75 25.22
CA THR A 30 19.74 -1.38 24.95
C THR A 30 18.62 -1.37 23.93
N ARG A 31 18.68 -2.22 22.90
CA ARG A 31 17.60 -2.37 21.91
C ARG A 31 16.28 -2.83 22.55
N LYS A 32 16.33 -3.76 23.51
CA LYS A 32 15.12 -4.23 24.22
C LYS A 32 14.52 -3.13 25.08
N VAL A 33 15.37 -2.36 25.76
CA VAL A 33 14.94 -1.26 26.61
C VAL A 33 14.36 -0.11 25.77
N ALA A 34 15.01 0.27 24.67
CA ALA A 34 14.52 1.27 23.72
C ALA A 34 13.19 0.84 23.07
N ALA A 35 13.05 -0.43 22.68
CA ALA A 35 11.79 -0.97 22.14
C ALA A 35 10.67 -0.95 23.19
N ALA A 36 10.98 -1.31 24.45
CA ALA A 36 10.01 -1.25 25.54
C ALA A 36 9.58 0.19 25.85
N HIS A 37 10.51 1.16 25.73
CA HIS A 37 10.20 2.59 25.86
C HIS A 37 9.29 3.08 24.73
N ALA A 38 9.62 2.77 23.47
CA ALA A 38 8.81 3.13 22.32
C ALA A 38 7.39 2.56 22.37
N LEU A 39 7.17 1.39 22.99
CA LEU A 39 5.83 0.84 23.16
C LEU A 39 5.04 1.50 24.30
N LYS A 40 5.71 2.06 25.31
CA LYS A 40 5.07 2.68 26.48
C LYS A 40 4.86 4.19 26.31
N CYS A 41 5.77 4.87 25.61
CA CYS A 41 5.74 6.31 25.40
C CYS A 41 5.13 6.65 24.03
N PRO A 42 3.94 7.27 23.97
CA PRO A 42 3.27 7.57 22.69
C PRO A 42 4.06 8.58 21.83
N VAL A 43 4.82 9.48 22.46
CA VAL A 43 5.64 10.50 21.76
C VAL A 43 6.83 9.85 21.05
N CYS A 44 7.58 9.01 21.77
CA CYS A 44 8.70 8.29 21.16
C CYS A 44 8.23 7.26 20.13
N HIS A 45 7.03 6.69 20.32
CA HIS A 45 6.40 5.82 19.34
C HIS A 45 6.09 6.55 18.02
N SER A 46 5.48 7.74 18.10
CA SER A 46 5.17 8.53 16.90
C SER A 46 6.45 8.95 16.21
N LEU A 47 7.43 9.49 16.95
CA LEU A 47 8.73 9.89 16.39
C LEU A 47 9.41 8.74 15.63
N MET A 48 9.46 7.54 16.23
CA MET A 48 10.04 6.37 15.57
C MET A 48 9.32 6.02 14.26
N ASN A 49 7.99 6.12 14.24
CA ASN A 49 7.22 5.81 13.04
C ASN A 49 7.39 6.90 11.97
N ASP A 50 7.44 8.17 12.37
CA ASP A 50 7.67 9.29 11.46
C ASP A 50 9.04 9.16 10.78
N VAL A 51 10.09 8.83 11.54
CA VAL A 51 11.43 8.60 10.98
C VAL A 51 11.46 7.36 10.07
N LYS A 52 10.80 6.27 10.45
CA LYS A 52 10.67 5.08 9.58
C LYS A 52 9.95 5.41 8.28
N GLN A 53 8.90 6.23 8.34
CA GLN A 53 8.15 6.65 7.17
C GLN A 53 8.99 7.56 6.27
N ALA A 54 9.77 8.48 6.85
CA ALA A 54 10.70 9.32 6.10
C ALA A 54 11.78 8.49 5.38
N ILE A 55 12.37 7.51 6.07
CA ILE A 55 13.35 6.59 5.46
C ILE A 55 12.72 5.78 4.33
N ALA A 56 11.51 5.25 4.54
CA ALA A 56 10.78 4.52 3.50
C ALA A 56 10.47 5.41 2.29
N ALA A 57 10.09 6.67 2.50
CA ALA A 57 9.89 7.64 1.43
C ALA A 57 11.19 7.91 0.66
N CYS A 58 12.31 8.09 1.36
CA CYS A 58 13.62 8.25 0.73
C CYS A 58 14.02 7.05 -0.14
N HIS A 59 13.70 5.83 0.27
CA HIS A 59 13.95 4.62 -0.54
C HIS A 59 13.04 4.51 -1.78
N GLN A 60 11.88 5.16 -1.78
CA GLN A 60 10.97 5.19 -2.93
C GLN A 60 11.32 6.28 -3.94
N LEU A 61 12.11 7.27 -3.55
CA LEU A 61 12.67 8.23 -4.48
C LEU A 61 13.70 7.51 -5.35
N ALA A 62 13.45 7.47 -6.66
CA ALA A 62 14.46 7.00 -7.61
C ALA A 62 15.75 7.79 -7.39
N GLU A 63 16.87 7.09 -7.28
CA GLU A 63 18.18 7.71 -7.23
C GLU A 63 18.27 8.72 -8.39
N PRO A 64 18.56 10.01 -8.13
CA PRO A 64 18.69 10.98 -9.19
C PRO A 64 19.81 10.50 -10.10
N ARG A 65 19.46 9.96 -11.27
CA ARG A 65 20.41 9.81 -12.37
C ARG A 65 20.81 11.23 -12.73
N ALA A 66 21.94 11.69 -12.20
CA ALA A 66 22.53 12.94 -12.61
C ALA A 66 22.97 12.77 -14.06
N ALA A 67 22.05 13.02 -15.00
CA ALA A 67 22.41 13.24 -16.38
C ALA A 67 23.35 14.44 -16.38
N LEU A 68 24.54 14.28 -16.98
CA LEU A 68 25.51 15.36 -17.07
C LEU A 68 24.86 16.56 -17.74
N THR A 69 24.77 17.68 -17.02
CA THR A 69 24.28 18.91 -17.61
C THR A 69 25.32 19.46 -18.59
N ARG A 70 24.89 20.21 -19.61
CA ARG A 70 25.81 20.83 -20.59
C ARG A 70 26.89 21.69 -19.92
N LEU A 71 26.55 22.36 -18.82
CA LEU A 71 27.49 23.18 -18.05
C LEU A 71 28.55 22.33 -17.33
N GLU A 72 28.16 21.24 -16.67
CA GLU A 72 29.10 20.30 -16.03
C GLU A 72 30.03 19.67 -17.07
N ALA A 73 29.48 19.27 -18.23
CA ALA A 73 30.25 18.76 -19.34
C ALA A 73 31.31 19.76 -19.83
N GLN A 74 30.95 21.05 -19.95
CA GLN A 74 31.88 22.14 -20.32
C GLN A 74 32.96 22.36 -19.25
N ILE A 75 32.60 22.36 -17.96
CA ILE A 75 33.57 22.54 -16.87
C ILE A 75 34.61 21.41 -16.91
N ILE A 76 34.17 20.16 -17.08
CA ILE A 76 35.08 19.02 -17.12
C ILE A 76 35.95 19.04 -18.38
N GLN A 77 35.40 19.40 -19.55
CA GLN A 77 36.19 19.54 -20.78
C GLN A 77 37.32 20.56 -20.63
N ASN A 78 37.05 21.71 -19.98
CA ASN A 78 38.03 22.77 -19.82
C ASN A 78 39.08 22.48 -18.74
N THR A 79 38.79 21.55 -17.81
CA THR A 79 39.69 21.22 -16.70
C THR A 79 40.45 19.90 -16.90
N LEU A 80 39.95 18.98 -17.73
CA LEU A 80 40.50 17.65 -17.98
C LEU A 80 40.43 17.29 -19.49
N PRO A 81 41.29 17.88 -20.35
CA PRO A 81 41.24 17.69 -21.79
C PRO A 81 41.65 16.27 -22.25
N GLU A 82 42.46 15.55 -21.46
CA GLU A 82 42.80 14.14 -21.74
C GLU A 82 41.58 13.19 -21.67
N ALA A 83 40.44 13.70 -21.19
CA ALA A 83 39.17 12.98 -21.13
C ALA A 83 38.25 13.28 -22.32
N LEU A 84 38.76 13.89 -23.39
CA LEU A 84 38.04 14.16 -24.63
C LEU A 84 38.11 12.99 -25.61
N ILE A 85 37.03 12.81 -26.36
CA ILE A 85 36.99 11.99 -27.57
C ILE A 85 36.54 12.87 -28.74
N ASP A 86 36.99 12.53 -29.94
CA ASP A 86 36.54 13.17 -31.18
C ASP A 86 35.27 12.47 -31.72
N CYS A 87 34.70 13.05 -32.78
CA CYS A 87 33.49 12.52 -33.40
C CYS A 87 33.71 11.13 -34.00
N GLU A 88 34.90 10.85 -34.55
CA GLU A 88 35.23 9.55 -35.12
C GLU A 88 35.25 8.45 -34.04
N ALA A 89 35.90 8.68 -32.92
CA ALA A 89 35.90 7.75 -31.78
C ALA A 89 34.51 7.65 -31.12
N PHE A 90 33.72 8.73 -31.12
CA PHE A 90 32.34 8.72 -30.66
C PHE A 90 31.48 7.76 -31.49
N GLU A 91 31.56 7.88 -32.82
CA GLU A 91 30.83 7.02 -33.76
C GLU A 91 31.29 5.57 -33.69
N ALA A 92 32.60 5.34 -33.56
CA ALA A 92 33.16 3.99 -33.43
C ALA A 92 32.58 3.22 -32.22
N HIS A 93 32.26 3.92 -31.14
CA HIS A 93 31.66 3.35 -29.92
C HIS A 93 30.13 3.40 -29.89
N LEU A 94 29.47 3.88 -30.95
CA LEU A 94 28.02 4.04 -30.97
C LEU A 94 27.31 2.68 -30.82
N THR A 95 27.76 1.66 -31.54
CA THR A 95 27.16 0.32 -31.46
C THR A 95 27.44 -0.31 -30.09
N ASP A 96 28.66 -0.19 -29.56
CA ASP A 96 29.01 -0.68 -28.23
C ASP A 96 28.14 -0.04 -27.14
N TYR A 97 27.79 1.24 -27.31
CA TYR A 97 26.86 1.95 -26.44
C TYR A 97 25.44 1.39 -26.55
N LEU A 98 24.92 1.22 -27.77
CA LEU A 98 23.56 0.73 -28.03
C LEU A 98 23.37 -0.71 -27.55
N ASP A 99 24.40 -1.54 -27.66
CA ASP A 99 24.40 -2.93 -27.21
C ASP A 99 24.69 -3.08 -25.71
N GLY A 100 25.12 -2.01 -25.04
CA GLY A 100 25.42 -1.99 -23.60
C GLY A 100 26.78 -2.57 -23.21
N PHE A 101 27.73 -2.66 -24.15
CA PHE A 101 29.10 -3.14 -23.94
C PHE A 101 30.13 -2.03 -23.68
N LEU A 102 29.72 -0.77 -23.69
CA LEU A 102 30.62 0.36 -23.47
C LEU A 102 31.19 0.34 -22.05
N THR A 103 32.52 0.30 -21.94
CA THR A 103 33.22 0.26 -20.66
C THR A 103 33.09 1.59 -19.91
N ALA A 104 33.04 1.54 -18.58
CA ALA A 104 32.82 2.72 -17.73
C ALA A 104 33.83 3.87 -17.97
N ASN A 105 35.09 3.54 -18.27
CA ASN A 105 36.13 4.53 -18.58
C ASN A 105 35.89 5.29 -19.90
N VAL A 106 35.19 4.70 -20.87
CA VAL A 106 34.83 5.33 -22.15
C VAL A 106 33.46 6.00 -22.03
N PHE A 107 32.53 5.40 -21.30
CA PHE A 107 31.15 5.86 -21.14
C PHE A 107 31.04 7.35 -20.79
N HIS A 108 31.70 7.81 -19.72
CA HIS A 108 31.58 9.22 -19.30
C HIS A 108 32.17 10.21 -20.30
N ARG A 109 33.19 9.80 -21.07
CA ARG A 109 33.77 10.63 -22.12
C ARG A 109 32.83 10.71 -23.33
N TRP A 110 32.21 9.58 -23.65
CA TRP A 110 31.23 9.44 -24.72
C TRP A 110 29.95 10.25 -24.44
N GLU A 111 29.38 10.14 -23.23
CA GLU A 111 28.20 10.92 -22.81
C GLU A 111 28.46 12.43 -22.83
N ARG A 112 29.67 12.84 -22.42
CA ARG A 112 30.10 14.24 -22.51
C ARG A 112 30.18 14.73 -23.96
N HIS A 113 30.73 13.93 -24.88
CA HIS A 113 30.79 14.30 -26.29
C HIS A 113 29.37 14.45 -26.87
N ALA A 114 28.47 13.50 -26.59
CA ALA A 114 27.06 13.60 -26.97
C ALA A 114 26.36 14.84 -26.40
N THR A 115 26.80 15.37 -25.26
CA THR A 115 26.16 16.56 -24.66
C THR A 115 26.68 17.88 -25.26
N LEU A 116 27.92 17.89 -25.75
CA LEU A 116 28.63 19.10 -26.16
C LEU A 116 28.71 19.30 -27.67
N CYS A 117 28.79 18.20 -28.43
CA CYS A 117 28.89 18.23 -29.88
C CYS A 117 27.50 18.30 -30.51
N ASP A 118 27.19 19.40 -31.19
CA ASP A 118 25.89 19.60 -31.81
C ASP A 118 25.63 18.58 -32.96
N ASP A 119 26.67 18.09 -33.62
CA ASP A 119 26.56 17.08 -34.69
C ASP A 119 26.28 15.68 -34.15
N CYS A 120 26.85 15.32 -32.99
CA CYS A 120 26.75 13.98 -32.43
C CYS A 120 25.61 13.82 -31.40
N THR A 121 25.01 14.92 -30.92
CA THR A 121 24.01 14.90 -29.83
C THR A 121 22.81 13.99 -30.11
N ASP A 122 22.23 14.06 -31.31
CA ASP A 122 21.05 13.25 -31.68
C ASP A 122 21.41 11.99 -32.48
N LEU A 123 22.69 11.75 -32.76
CA LEU A 123 23.11 10.60 -33.57
C LEU A 123 22.64 9.25 -32.97
N PRO A 124 22.79 8.97 -31.66
CA PRO A 124 22.26 7.73 -31.07
C PRO A 124 20.74 7.63 -31.18
N GLY A 125 20.04 8.74 -30.99
CA GLY A 125 18.59 8.81 -31.13
C GLY A 125 18.15 8.51 -32.56
N MET A 126 18.84 9.05 -33.56
CA MET A 126 18.60 8.77 -34.98
C MET A 126 18.76 7.29 -35.30
N VAL A 127 19.85 6.67 -34.82
CA VAL A 127 20.08 5.24 -35.04
C VAL A 127 18.98 4.40 -34.39
N VAL A 128 18.64 4.63 -33.13
CA VAL A 128 17.56 3.90 -32.44
C VAL A 128 16.22 4.05 -33.16
N ARG A 129 15.86 5.26 -33.61
CA ARG A 129 14.62 5.48 -34.37
C ARG A 129 14.63 4.75 -35.71
N SER A 130 15.77 4.70 -36.40
CA SER A 130 15.92 3.96 -37.65
C SER A 130 15.84 2.45 -37.44
N MET A 131 16.45 1.92 -36.37
CA MET A 131 16.37 0.52 -35.98
C MET A 131 14.94 0.13 -35.62
N ALA A 132 14.24 0.97 -34.85
CA ALA A 132 12.83 0.75 -34.50
C ALA A 132 11.96 0.65 -35.76
N ALA A 133 12.17 1.52 -36.75
CA ALA A 133 11.47 1.42 -38.03
C ALA A 133 11.75 0.08 -38.74
N VAL A 134 13.01 -0.33 -38.83
CA VAL A 134 13.37 -1.63 -39.44
C VAL A 134 12.73 -2.79 -38.69
N VAL A 135 12.79 -2.78 -37.35
CA VAL A 135 12.18 -3.79 -36.49
C VAL A 135 10.67 -3.88 -36.74
N SER A 136 9.97 -2.76 -36.76
CA SER A 136 8.52 -2.73 -37.01
C SER A 136 8.13 -3.20 -38.41
N TYR A 137 8.96 -2.98 -39.43
CA TYR A 137 8.63 -3.36 -40.81
C TYR A 137 9.14 -4.75 -41.23
N LYS A 138 10.13 -5.33 -40.54
CA LYS A 138 10.83 -6.55 -40.97
C LYS A 138 10.73 -7.72 -40.00
N LEU A 139 10.33 -7.51 -38.75
CA LEU A 139 10.07 -8.61 -37.84
C LEU A 139 8.62 -9.03 -37.95
N ASP A 140 8.40 -10.19 -38.54
CA ASP A 140 7.15 -10.92 -38.36
C ASP A 140 7.01 -11.23 -36.85
N GLU A 141 5.84 -10.95 -36.29
CA GLU A 141 5.55 -11.28 -34.89
C GLU A 141 5.70 -12.80 -34.70
N LEU A 142 6.77 -13.21 -34.04
CA LEU A 142 6.97 -14.60 -33.66
C LEU A 142 5.83 -15.02 -32.73
N PRO A 143 5.24 -16.21 -32.93
CA PRO A 143 4.16 -16.67 -32.07
C PRO A 143 4.65 -16.77 -30.64
N LEU A 144 4.00 -16.01 -29.75
CA LEU A 144 4.32 -16.04 -28.34
C LEU A 144 3.93 -17.41 -27.76
N PRO A 145 4.77 -18.01 -26.90
CA PRO A 145 4.41 -19.22 -26.19
C PRO A 145 3.06 -19.07 -25.47
N ALA A 146 2.18 -20.07 -25.62
CA ALA A 146 0.87 -20.06 -25.00
C ALA A 146 0.99 -19.82 -23.49
N GLY A 147 0.21 -18.87 -22.97
CA GLY A 147 0.18 -18.53 -21.54
C GLY A 147 1.35 -17.67 -21.04
N LEU A 148 2.24 -17.15 -21.90
CA LEU A 148 3.31 -16.23 -21.48
C LEU A 148 2.76 -14.96 -20.82
N HIS A 149 1.71 -14.36 -21.40
CA HIS A 149 1.03 -13.19 -20.84
C HIS A 149 0.48 -13.46 -19.44
N GLU A 150 -0.17 -14.62 -19.23
CA GLU A 150 -0.69 -15.05 -17.94
C GLU A 150 0.42 -15.18 -16.90
N ARG A 151 1.56 -15.78 -17.28
CA ARG A 151 2.72 -15.94 -16.40
C ARG A 151 3.34 -14.60 -16.02
N ILE A 152 3.48 -13.67 -16.96
CA ILE A 152 3.99 -12.33 -16.69
C ILE A 152 3.03 -11.60 -15.74
N LEU A 153 1.73 -11.66 -16.02
CA LEU A 153 0.67 -11.03 -15.22
C LEU A 153 0.70 -11.54 -13.77
N ILE A 154 0.76 -12.86 -13.58
CA ILE A 154 0.88 -13.47 -12.24
C ILE A 154 2.15 -13.00 -11.51
N GLN A 155 3.27 -12.85 -12.23
CA GLN A 155 4.55 -12.41 -11.64
C GLN A 155 4.63 -10.90 -11.37
N THR A 156 3.86 -10.06 -12.07
CA THR A 156 3.93 -8.59 -11.94
C THR A 156 2.77 -7.97 -11.17
N ILE A 157 1.68 -8.70 -10.93
CA ILE A 157 0.53 -8.24 -10.11
C ILE A 157 0.86 -8.11 -8.62
N GLY A 158 2.09 -8.40 -8.19
CA GLY A 158 2.53 -8.21 -6.82
C GLY A 158 2.30 -9.46 -5.98
N SER A 159 3.12 -10.48 -6.20
CA SER A 159 3.47 -11.38 -5.11
C SER A 159 4.51 -10.66 -4.26
N GLU A 160 4.07 -10.01 -3.18
CA GLU A 160 4.93 -9.88 -2.01
C GLU A 160 5.36 -11.30 -1.64
N ASP A 161 6.59 -11.66 -1.97
CA ASP A 161 7.20 -12.92 -1.57
C ASP A 161 7.25 -12.98 -0.03
N THR A 162 6.19 -13.50 0.58
CA THR A 162 6.23 -13.92 1.98
C THR A 162 7.08 -15.18 2.06
N TYR A 163 8.39 -14.99 2.22
CA TYR A 163 9.33 -16.05 2.52
C TYR A 163 8.92 -16.74 3.82
N GLY A 164 8.36 -17.95 3.70
CA GLY A 164 8.44 -19.03 4.68
C GLY A 164 8.16 -18.70 6.15
N SER A 165 6.97 -18.19 6.49
CA SER A 165 6.45 -18.30 7.85
C SER A 165 5.22 -19.20 7.87
N ARG A 166 5.34 -20.29 8.61
CA ARG A 166 4.36 -21.37 8.80
C ARG A 166 3.03 -20.78 9.30
N GLN A 167 2.13 -20.40 8.40
CA GLN A 167 0.86 -19.79 8.80
C GLN A 167 -0.06 -20.84 9.43
N SER A 168 -0.36 -20.55 10.70
CA SER A 168 -1.29 -21.25 11.58
C SER A 168 -2.70 -21.27 10.99
N TRP A 169 -3.40 -22.39 11.21
CA TRP A 169 -4.75 -22.72 10.73
C TRP A 169 -5.81 -21.62 10.97
N GLY A 170 -5.55 -20.70 11.92
CA GLY A 170 -6.42 -19.54 12.21
C GLY A 170 -6.45 -18.45 11.12
N SER A 171 -5.42 -18.31 10.27
CA SER A 171 -5.44 -17.29 9.20
C SER A 171 -6.40 -17.64 8.05
N ARG A 172 -6.67 -18.93 7.83
CA ARG A 172 -7.57 -19.43 6.79
C ARG A 172 -9.04 -19.09 7.04
N PHE A 173 -9.45 -18.94 8.29
CA PHE A 173 -10.83 -18.56 8.62
C PHE A 173 -11.08 -17.05 8.41
N GLY A 174 -10.04 -16.22 8.60
CA GLY A 174 -10.11 -14.78 8.36
C GLY A 174 -10.23 -14.41 6.88
N GLU A 175 -9.62 -15.19 5.98
CA GLU A 175 -9.74 -14.99 4.53
C GLU A 175 -11.12 -15.38 3.99
N TRP A 176 -11.75 -16.43 4.54
CA TRP A 176 -13.09 -16.85 4.13
C TRP A 176 -14.15 -15.78 4.41
N VAL A 177 -14.03 -15.04 5.52
CA VAL A 177 -14.93 -13.91 5.85
C VAL A 177 -14.67 -12.69 4.95
N ARG A 178 -13.45 -12.53 4.43
CA ARG A 178 -13.11 -11.45 3.50
C ARG A 178 -13.62 -11.69 2.08
N GLY A 179 -13.86 -12.93 1.69
CA GLY A 179 -14.40 -13.32 0.37
C GLY A 179 -15.89 -13.04 0.16
N ILE A 180 -16.64 -12.68 1.21
CA ILE A 180 -18.10 -12.37 1.13
C ILE A 180 -18.36 -10.87 0.89
N ARG A 181 -17.32 -10.02 0.89
CA ARG A 181 -17.50 -8.59 0.59
C ARG A 181 -17.59 -8.35 -0.92
N ILE A 182 -18.82 -8.15 -1.39
CA ILE A 182 -19.19 -7.75 -2.75
C ILE A 182 -18.38 -6.49 -3.16
N PRO A 183 -17.75 -6.47 -4.34
CA PRO A 183 -16.97 -5.32 -4.81
C PRO A 183 -17.92 -4.23 -5.32
N ILE A 184 -18.24 -3.24 -4.47
CA ILE A 184 -18.88 -2.00 -4.91
C ILE A 184 -17.76 -1.02 -5.26
N SER A 185 -17.36 -1.00 -6.52
CA SER A 185 -16.22 -0.27 -7.08
C SER A 185 -16.44 1.25 -7.21
N VAL A 186 -17.41 1.84 -6.50
CA VAL A 186 -17.64 3.30 -6.51
C VAL A 186 -18.15 3.79 -5.15
N PRO A 187 -17.39 4.60 -4.39
CA PRO A 187 -17.75 5.02 -3.03
C PRO A 187 -19.02 5.89 -2.96
N GLN A 188 -19.42 6.53 -4.07
CA GLN A 188 -20.61 7.37 -4.14
C GLN A 188 -21.95 6.60 -4.25
N LEU A 189 -21.93 5.31 -4.61
CA LEU A 189 -23.15 4.49 -4.75
C LEU A 189 -23.43 3.62 -3.51
N ALA A 190 -22.49 3.54 -2.57
CA ALA A 190 -22.62 2.76 -1.35
C ALA A 190 -23.86 3.13 -0.49
N PRO A 191 -24.23 4.41 -0.31
CA PRO A 191 -25.42 4.77 0.46
C PRO A 191 -26.71 4.34 -0.24
N VAL A 192 -26.77 4.46 -1.56
CA VAL A 192 -27.95 4.08 -2.38
C VAL A 192 -28.12 2.56 -2.37
N ALA A 193 -27.03 1.80 -2.54
CA ALA A 193 -27.02 0.35 -2.47
C ALA A 193 -27.44 -0.17 -1.07
N ALA A 194 -26.94 0.48 -0.01
CA ALA A 194 -27.32 0.13 1.36
C ALA A 194 -28.80 0.41 1.64
N MET A 195 -29.32 1.57 1.21
CA MET A 195 -30.74 1.91 1.36
C MET A 195 -31.64 0.99 0.53
N SER A 196 -31.23 0.61 -0.67
CA SER A 196 -32.01 -0.31 -1.52
C SER A 196 -31.97 -1.74 -1.00
N MET A 197 -30.85 -2.25 -0.49
CA MET A 197 -30.82 -3.54 0.23
C MET A 197 -31.70 -3.52 1.49
N PHE A 198 -31.67 -2.42 2.25
CA PHE A 198 -32.49 -2.28 3.44
C PHE A 198 -33.99 -2.24 3.09
N ALA A 199 -34.37 -1.49 2.04
CA ALA A 199 -35.74 -1.48 1.53
C ALA A 199 -36.18 -2.86 1.04
N PHE A 200 -35.32 -3.59 0.31
CA PHE A 200 -35.63 -4.94 -0.17
C PHE A 200 -35.79 -5.93 0.99
N LEU A 201 -34.95 -5.83 2.03
CA LEU A 201 -35.04 -6.66 3.23
C LEU A 201 -36.31 -6.38 4.03
N VAL A 202 -36.65 -5.11 4.27
CA VAL A 202 -37.88 -4.73 5.00
C VAL A 202 -39.15 -5.15 4.24
N VAL A 203 -39.16 -4.99 2.91
CA VAL A 203 -40.30 -5.44 2.08
C VAL A 203 -40.35 -6.96 2.01
N SER A 204 -39.21 -7.66 1.91
CA SER A 204 -39.19 -9.13 1.85
C SER A 204 -39.61 -9.81 3.16
N GLN A 205 -39.35 -9.19 4.32
CA GLN A 205 -39.78 -9.71 5.62
C GLN A 205 -41.20 -9.24 6.01
N GLY A 206 -41.75 -8.25 5.30
CA GLY A 206 -43.06 -7.66 5.60
C GLY A 206 -44.25 -8.20 4.78
N VAL A 207 -44.01 -8.99 3.73
CA VAL A 207 -45.06 -9.36 2.76
C VAL A 207 -45.42 -10.86 2.79
N SER A 208 -44.65 -11.70 3.47
CA SER A 208 -44.74 -13.17 3.31
C SER A 208 -45.60 -13.93 4.31
N ALA A 209 -46.60 -13.32 4.96
CA ALA A 209 -47.49 -14.10 5.84
C ALA A 209 -49.02 -13.92 5.67
N ASP A 210 -49.56 -12.80 5.12
CA ASP A 210 -51.01 -12.75 4.76
C ASP A 210 -51.44 -11.58 3.81
N GLY A 211 -50.48 -10.94 3.12
CA GLY A 211 -50.73 -10.31 1.81
C GLY A 211 -51.69 -9.11 1.70
N THR A 212 -52.11 -8.41 2.76
CA THR A 212 -52.82 -7.11 2.60
C THR A 212 -52.30 -6.02 3.54
N LEU A 213 -52.06 -4.82 2.98
CA LEU A 213 -51.63 -3.61 3.70
C LEU A 213 -52.55 -3.23 4.86
N THR A 214 -53.83 -3.63 4.78
CA THR A 214 -54.84 -3.37 5.81
C THR A 214 -54.62 -4.19 7.09
N ASP A 215 -54.10 -5.42 7.02
CA ASP A 215 -53.81 -6.23 8.22
C ASP A 215 -52.60 -5.67 8.99
N VAL A 216 -51.59 -5.16 8.28
CA VAL A 216 -50.43 -4.49 8.88
C VAL A 216 -50.86 -3.21 9.59
N TYR A 217 -51.74 -2.42 8.99
CA TYR A 217 -52.32 -1.24 9.64
C TYR A 217 -53.15 -1.61 10.87
N ASN A 218 -54.02 -2.62 10.77
CA ASN A 218 -54.83 -3.07 11.89
C ASN A 218 -53.98 -3.63 13.04
N LYS A 219 -52.94 -4.43 12.76
CA LYS A 219 -52.01 -4.92 13.77
C LYS A 219 -51.21 -3.79 14.42
N SER A 220 -50.75 -2.81 13.64
CA SER A 220 -50.05 -1.65 14.19
C SER A 220 -50.94 -0.83 15.13
N TYR A 221 -52.22 -0.68 14.78
CA TYR A 221 -53.20 0.01 15.61
C TYR A 221 -53.51 -0.76 16.90
N GLN A 222 -53.69 -2.08 16.82
CA GLN A 222 -53.89 -2.93 17.99
C GLN A 222 -52.66 -2.98 18.92
N LEU A 223 -51.46 -2.98 18.35
CA LEU A 223 -50.21 -2.94 19.12
C LEU A 223 -50.02 -1.57 19.80
N ALA A 224 -50.41 -0.49 19.12
CA ALA A 224 -50.42 0.84 19.71
C ALA A 224 -51.45 0.95 20.85
N GLU A 225 -52.66 0.41 20.68
CA GLU A 225 -53.69 0.42 21.73
C GLU A 225 -53.27 -0.40 22.96
N THR A 226 -52.67 -1.57 22.78
CA THR A 226 -52.17 -2.40 23.88
C THR A 226 -51.02 -1.75 24.62
N THR A 227 -50.10 -1.10 23.90
CA THR A 227 -49.00 -0.33 24.51
C THR A 227 -49.54 0.89 25.26
N TYR A 228 -50.55 1.57 24.73
CA TYR A 228 -51.20 2.70 25.39
C TYR A 228 -51.94 2.25 26.65
N ARG A 229 -52.66 1.12 26.61
CA ARG A 229 -53.32 0.55 27.79
C ARG A 229 -52.33 0.13 28.87
N GLN A 230 -51.27 -0.60 28.50
CA GLN A 230 -50.19 -0.96 29.41
C GLN A 230 -49.50 0.27 30.02
N SER A 231 -49.29 1.32 29.23
CA SER A 231 -48.74 2.59 29.70
C SER A 231 -49.71 3.31 30.65
N THR A 232 -51.01 3.33 30.35
CA THR A 232 -52.03 3.94 31.23
C THR A 232 -52.27 3.15 32.51
N ASP A 233 -52.15 1.82 32.45
CA ASP A 233 -52.27 0.94 33.62
C ASP A 233 -51.04 1.03 34.52
N ALA A 234 -49.84 1.17 33.93
CA ALA A 234 -48.60 1.49 34.63
C ALA A 234 -48.63 2.88 35.27
N LEU A 235 -49.23 3.88 34.60
CA LEU A 235 -49.38 5.23 35.16
C LEU A 235 -50.45 5.31 36.27
N LYS A 236 -51.48 4.46 36.21
CA LYS A 236 -52.55 4.38 37.23
C LYS A 236 -52.18 3.48 38.42
N GLY A 237 -51.00 2.88 38.42
CA GLY A 237 -50.42 2.20 39.59
C GLY A 237 -51.16 0.94 40.05
N ILE A 238 -51.77 0.17 39.12
CA ILE A 238 -52.36 -1.12 39.47
C ILE A 238 -51.27 -2.21 39.40
N PRO A 239 -50.95 -2.92 40.49
CA PRO A 239 -49.85 -3.89 40.48
C PRO A 239 -50.23 -5.15 39.71
N VAL A 240 -49.41 -5.52 38.72
CA VAL A 240 -49.43 -6.85 38.11
C VAL A 240 -48.76 -7.81 39.10
N ASN A 241 -49.58 -8.50 39.89
CA ASN A 241 -49.17 -9.54 40.82
C ASN A 241 -48.68 -10.79 40.08
N GLY A 242 -47.56 -11.36 40.55
CA GLY A 242 -47.42 -12.82 40.65
C GLY A 242 -46.19 -13.46 39.98
N THR A 243 -45.06 -13.50 40.69
CA THR A 243 -44.26 -14.74 40.86
C THR A 243 -44.97 -15.62 41.94
N PRO A 244 -44.67 -16.93 42.20
CA PRO A 244 -43.34 -17.58 42.14
C PRO A 244 -43.24 -19.13 41.90
N ASN A 245 -41.99 -19.61 41.83
CA ASN A 245 -41.39 -20.89 42.32
C ASN A 245 -42.01 -22.28 42.03
N SER A 246 -41.17 -23.22 41.57
CA SER A 246 -40.61 -24.30 42.42
C SER A 246 -39.72 -25.31 41.65
N GLU A 247 -38.76 -25.85 42.39
CA GLU A 247 -37.78 -26.91 42.11
C GLU A 247 -38.29 -28.26 41.53
N VAL A 248 -37.38 -28.97 40.85
CA VAL A 248 -37.01 -30.40 40.99
C VAL A 248 -38.12 -31.48 41.04
N GLN A 249 -38.17 -32.39 40.04
CA GLN A 249 -37.93 -33.86 40.12
C GLN A 249 -38.52 -34.64 38.92
N ARG A 250 -37.66 -35.19 38.05
CA ARG A 250 -37.46 -36.63 37.74
C ARG A 250 -36.60 -36.83 36.50
#